data_AF-A0A7K7WFW6-F1
#
_entry.id   AF-A0A7K7WFW6-F1
#
_cell.length_a   1.000
_cell.length_b   1.000
_cell.length_c   1.000
_cell.angle_alpha   90.00
_cell.angle_beta   90.00
_cell.angle_gamma   90.00
#
_symmetry.space_group_name_H-M   'P 1'
#
loop_
_entity.id
_entity.type
_entity.pdbx_description
1 polymer ?
#
loop_
_entity_poly.entity_id
_entity_poly.type
_entity_poly.pdbx_seq_one_letter_code
_entity_poly.pdbx_strand_id
1 'polypeptide(L)'
;ETEEEKLCDINIYHCGSPQGGVDNEVTLTAYITIALLEIPLPVTHSMVRNALFCLEMATNEKESHVYTKALLSYAFALARKEEKRKVLLGSLKEEAVKKDGSVHWQRPGKEPEVDLPYYRYQAPSAEVEMTAYVLLAHLTSQPAPSQDDLSFASLIAKWIISQQNPSGGFSSTQ
;
A
#
# COMPACT_ATOMS: atom_id res chain seq x y z
N GLU A 1 -19.92 -21.44 9.33
CA GLU A 1 -19.96 -21.59 7.88
C GLU A 1 -21.36 -21.49 7.35
N THR A 2 -21.76 -20.25 7.05
CA THR A 2 -22.95 -19.93 6.27
C THR A 2 -22.68 -20.23 4.79
N GLU A 3 -23.73 -20.48 3.99
CA GLU A 3 -23.56 -20.79 2.56
C GLU A 3 -22.81 -19.69 1.79
N GLU A 4 -22.89 -18.43 2.23
CA GLU A 4 -22.14 -17.31 1.65
C GLU A 4 -20.61 -17.46 1.76
N GLU A 5 -20.09 -18.02 2.86
CA GLU A 5 -18.64 -18.28 3.02
C GLU A 5 -18.18 -19.35 2.01
N LYS A 6 -18.99 -20.39 1.78
CA LYS A 6 -18.66 -21.45 0.81
C LYS A 6 -18.69 -21.00 -0.64
N LEU A 7 -19.46 -19.96 -0.96
CA LEU A 7 -19.53 -19.39 -2.31
C LEU A 7 -18.37 -18.44 -2.62
N CYS A 8 -17.69 -17.91 -1.60
CA CYS A 8 -16.44 -17.16 -1.74
C CYS A 8 -15.27 -18.07 -2.12
N ASP A 9 -15.22 -19.30 -1.58
CA ASP A 9 -14.18 -20.29 -1.90
C ASP A 9 -14.28 -20.85 -3.33
N ILE A 10 -15.43 -20.70 -4.01
CA ILE A 10 -15.68 -21.30 -5.33
C ILE A 10 -15.40 -20.30 -6.47
N ASN A 11 -14.86 -19.10 -6.21
CA ASN A 11 -14.48 -18.13 -7.27
C ASN A 11 -15.63 -17.73 -8.23
N ILE A 12 -16.89 -17.95 -7.84
CA ILE A 12 -18.08 -17.55 -8.63
C ILE A 12 -18.49 -16.09 -8.30
N TYR A 13 -18.07 -15.56 -7.14
CA TYR A 13 -18.37 -14.19 -6.73
C TYR A 13 -17.09 -13.41 -6.41
N HIS A 14 -16.98 -12.18 -6.94
CA HIS A 14 -15.98 -11.21 -6.53
C HIS A 14 -16.33 -10.69 -5.13
N CYS A 15 -15.85 -11.36 -4.09
CA CYS A 15 -15.96 -10.89 -2.71
C CYS A 15 -14.74 -10.04 -2.34
N GLY A 16 -14.58 -8.91 -3.03
CA GLY A 16 -13.66 -7.86 -2.57
C GLY A 16 -14.35 -7.07 -1.48
N SER A 17 -13.78 -7.04 -0.26
CA SER A 17 -14.22 -6.08 0.76
C SER A 17 -14.12 -4.67 0.16
N PRO A 18 -15.17 -3.82 0.20
CA PRO A 18 -15.14 -2.45 -0.34
C PRO A 18 -14.11 -1.55 0.34
N GLN A 19 -13.57 -2.00 1.47
CA GLN A 19 -12.52 -1.35 2.24
C GLN A 19 -11.27 -2.21 2.07
N GLY A 20 -10.39 -1.82 1.15
CA GLY A 20 -9.11 -2.47 0.94
C GLY A 20 -8.29 -2.40 2.22
N GLY A 21 -7.85 -3.56 2.73
CA GLY A 21 -6.90 -3.71 3.84
C GLY A 21 -7.14 -2.94 5.15
N VAL A 22 -8.28 -2.26 5.35
CA VAL A 22 -8.62 -1.54 6.58
C VAL A 22 -8.93 -2.56 7.65
N ASP A 23 -7.90 -2.99 8.36
CA ASP A 23 -8.01 -4.06 9.37
C ASP A 23 -7.88 -3.52 10.80
N ASN A 24 -7.58 -2.22 10.98
CA ASN A 24 -7.42 -1.62 12.31
C ASN A 24 -7.53 -0.08 12.33
N GLU A 25 -7.70 0.47 13.53
CA GLU A 25 -7.81 1.93 13.78
C GLU A 25 -6.64 2.74 13.22
N VAL A 26 -5.43 2.15 13.18
CA VAL A 26 -4.22 2.81 12.65
C VAL A 26 -4.33 2.99 11.14
N THR A 27 -4.74 1.97 10.40
CA THR A 27 -4.94 2.06 8.94
C THR A 27 -6.02 3.09 8.60
N LEU A 28 -7.16 3.08 9.31
CA LEU A 28 -8.22 4.07 9.11
C LEU A 28 -7.74 5.50 9.40
N THR A 29 -7.00 5.69 10.49
CA THR A 29 -6.39 6.99 10.82
C THR A 29 -5.41 7.44 9.74
N ALA A 30 -4.64 6.51 9.16
CA ALA A 30 -3.72 6.81 8.08
C ALA A 30 -4.46 7.27 6.81
N TYR A 31 -5.52 6.57 6.38
CA TYR A 31 -6.34 7.00 5.23
C TYR A 31 -6.89 8.40 5.40
N ILE A 32 -7.52 8.68 6.55
CA ILE A 32 -8.09 9.99 6.84
C ILE A 32 -7.00 11.06 6.82
N THR A 33 -5.84 10.77 7.40
CA THR A 33 -4.70 11.71 7.43
C THR A 33 -4.16 11.99 6.03
N ILE A 34 -4.01 10.95 5.20
CA ILE A 34 -3.59 11.07 3.80
C ILE A 34 -4.57 11.95 3.03
N ALA A 35 -5.87 11.65 3.11
CA ALA A 35 -6.90 12.42 2.41
C ALA A 35 -6.91 13.90 2.83
N LEU A 36 -6.75 14.20 4.13
CA LEU A 36 -6.65 15.58 4.61
C LEU A 36 -5.40 16.30 4.11
N LEU A 37 -4.27 15.60 4.02
CA LEU A 37 -3.02 16.17 3.53
C LEU A 37 -3.03 16.37 1.99
N GLU A 38 -3.75 15.52 1.25
CA GLU A 38 -3.96 15.69 -0.19
C GLU A 38 -4.93 16.83 -0.53
N ILE A 39 -5.87 17.16 0.37
CA ILE A 39 -6.72 18.37 0.27
C ILE A 39 -6.03 19.53 1.01
N PRO A 40 -4.91 20.02 0.44
CA PRO A 40 -3.72 20.63 1.08
C PRO A 40 -3.90 21.30 2.45
N LEU A 41 -4.34 20.53 3.45
CA LEU A 41 -4.61 21.03 4.79
C LEU A 41 -3.27 21.10 5.53
N PRO A 42 -2.94 22.21 6.19
CA PRO A 42 -1.62 22.35 6.78
C PRO A 42 -1.44 21.36 7.94
N VAL A 43 -0.23 20.85 8.11
CA VAL A 43 0.16 19.96 9.22
C VAL A 43 -0.08 20.57 10.61
N THR A 44 -0.25 21.89 10.69
CA THR A 44 -0.58 22.62 11.92
C THR A 44 -2.07 22.56 12.28
N HIS A 45 -2.94 22.16 11.36
CA HIS A 45 -4.36 21.96 11.62
C HIS A 45 -4.54 20.91 12.72
N SER A 46 -5.39 21.19 13.71
CA SER A 46 -5.52 20.37 14.93
C SER A 46 -5.81 18.90 14.63
N MET A 47 -6.71 18.63 13.68
CA MET A 47 -7.05 17.27 13.26
C MET A 47 -5.84 16.53 12.67
N VAL A 48 -5.11 17.16 11.75
CA VAL A 48 -3.93 16.56 11.09
C VAL A 48 -2.81 16.36 12.09
N ARG A 49 -2.54 17.35 12.95
CA ARG A 49 -1.52 17.26 13.99
C ARG A 49 -1.79 16.13 14.97
N ASN A 50 -3.04 15.99 15.42
CA ASN A 50 -3.43 14.94 16.37
C ASN A 50 -3.39 13.56 15.72
N ALA A 51 -3.85 13.44 14.48
CA ALA A 51 -3.78 12.19 13.74
C ALA A 51 -2.33 11.77 13.49
N LEU A 52 -1.46 12.69 13.05
CA LEU A 52 -0.02 12.42 12.90
C LEU A 52 0.61 11.99 14.22
N PHE A 53 0.26 12.60 15.35
CA PHE A 53 0.75 12.16 16.66
C PHE A 53 0.36 10.70 16.95
N CYS A 54 -0.88 10.30 16.67
CA CYS A 54 -1.34 8.93 16.82
C CYS A 54 -0.56 7.96 15.91
N LEU A 55 -0.42 8.29 14.62
CA LEU A 55 0.34 7.49 13.66
C LEU A 55 1.81 7.33 14.05
N GLU A 56 2.41 8.41 14.57
CA GLU A 56 3.78 8.43 15.06
C GLU A 56 4.00 7.50 16.25
N MET A 57 3.01 7.36 17.14
CA MET A 57 3.04 6.44 18.26
C MET A 57 2.88 4.99 17.79
N ALA A 58 1.92 4.74 16.90
CA ALA A 58 1.69 3.41 16.31
C ALA A 58 2.90 2.87 15.54
N THR A 59 3.72 3.77 14.96
CA THR A 59 4.96 3.39 14.25
C THR A 59 6.04 2.82 15.20
N ASN A 60 6.01 3.19 16.48
CA ASN A 60 6.99 2.75 17.47
C ASN A 60 6.65 1.37 18.08
N GLU A 61 5.48 0.84 17.77
CA GLU A 61 5.08 -0.51 18.18
C GLU A 61 5.81 -1.54 17.31
N LYS A 62 6.37 -2.57 17.95
CA LYS A 62 7.45 -3.40 17.38
C LYS A 62 7.06 -4.25 16.16
N GLU A 63 5.78 -4.40 15.85
CA GLU A 63 5.30 -5.27 14.77
C GLU A 63 4.17 -4.59 13.98
N SER A 64 4.53 -3.66 13.10
CA SER A 64 3.59 -3.11 12.14
C SER A 64 3.54 -3.98 10.88
N HIS A 65 2.33 -4.34 10.43
CA HIS A 65 2.13 -5.10 9.19
C HIS A 65 2.63 -4.31 7.97
N VAL A 66 3.07 -5.01 6.93
CA VAL A 66 3.54 -4.45 5.64
C VAL A 66 2.54 -3.41 5.09
N TYR A 67 1.25 -3.71 5.17
CA TYR A 67 0.18 -2.82 4.75
C TYR A 67 0.20 -1.48 5.50
N THR A 68 0.20 -1.53 6.83
CA THR A 68 0.23 -0.34 7.69
C THR A 68 1.51 0.47 7.44
N LYS A 69 2.67 -0.18 7.30
CA LYS A 69 3.94 0.49 6.97
C LYS A 69 3.84 1.26 5.64
N ALA A 70 3.20 0.69 4.62
CA ALA A 70 3.02 1.34 3.33
C ALA A 70 2.20 2.65 3.46
N LEU A 71 1.03 2.58 4.11
CA LEU A 71 0.19 3.77 4.33
C LEU A 71 0.90 4.83 5.17
N LEU A 72 1.54 4.43 6.28
CA LEU A 72 2.30 5.34 7.14
C LEU A 72 3.44 6.02 6.39
N SER A 73 4.14 5.29 5.52
CA SER A 73 5.23 5.86 4.73
C SER A 73 4.75 7.00 3.83
N TYR A 74 3.57 6.84 3.20
CA TYR A 74 2.98 7.89 2.37
C TYR A 74 2.44 9.06 3.19
N ALA A 75 1.73 8.77 4.29
CA ALA A 75 1.26 9.81 5.21
C ALA A 75 2.42 10.69 5.73
N PHE A 76 3.55 10.10 6.09
CA PHE A 76 4.73 10.84 6.52
C PHE A 76 5.46 11.54 5.37
N ALA A 77 5.40 11.02 4.15
CA ALA A 77 5.88 11.73 2.96
C ALA A 77 5.11 13.04 2.75
N LEU A 78 3.77 12.97 2.75
CA LEU A 78 2.90 14.14 2.65
C LEU A 78 3.11 15.14 3.80
N ALA A 79 3.29 14.65 5.02
CA ALA A 79 3.53 15.47 6.20
C ALA A 79 4.97 16.01 6.32
N ARG A 80 5.85 15.73 5.35
CA ARG A 80 7.28 16.14 5.34
C ARG A 80 8.08 15.61 6.54
N LYS A 81 7.70 14.44 7.06
CA LYS A 81 8.38 13.74 8.15
C LYS A 81 9.42 12.77 7.58
N GLU A 82 10.43 13.35 6.93
CA GLU A 82 11.45 12.65 6.13
C GLU A 82 12.12 11.47 6.85
N GLU A 83 12.50 11.65 8.12
CA GLU A 83 13.18 10.62 8.90
C GLU A 83 12.30 9.39 9.11
N LYS A 84 11.03 9.59 9.47
CA LYS A 84 10.06 8.50 9.67
C LYS A 84 9.74 7.81 8.36
N ARG A 85 9.58 8.57 7.27
CA ARG A 85 9.41 8.00 5.93
C ARG A 85 10.58 7.09 5.57
N LYS A 86 11.82 7.54 5.76
CA LYS A 86 13.02 6.76 5.41
C LYS A 86 13.13 5.47 6.21
N VAL A 87 12.84 5.51 7.52
CA VAL A 87 12.83 4.31 8.36
C VAL A 87 11.81 3.28 7.85
N LEU A 88 10.59 3.72 7.56
CA LEU A 88 9.53 2.85 7.04
C LEU A 88 9.86 2.29 5.65
N LEU A 89 10.34 3.13 4.72
CA LEU A 89 10.75 2.69 3.39
C LEU A 89 11.96 1.74 3.45
N GLY A 90 12.87 1.93 4.41
CA GLY A 90 13.96 1.01 4.69
C GLY A 90 13.43 -0.39 5.06
N SER A 91 12.54 -0.46 6.05
CA SER A 91 11.87 -1.71 6.45
C SER A 91 11.13 -2.35 5.27
N LEU A 92 10.32 -1.57 4.53
CA LEU A 92 9.57 -2.06 3.39
C LEU A 92 10.51 -2.62 2.30
N LYS A 93 11.68 -2.02 2.08
CA LYS A 93 12.64 -2.50 1.09
C LYS A 93 13.22 -3.88 1.44
N GLU A 94 13.31 -4.22 2.73
CA GLU A 94 13.73 -5.54 3.21
C GLU A 94 12.61 -6.58 3.02
N GLU A 95 11.34 -6.15 3.17
CA GLU A 95 10.14 -6.99 3.00
C GLU A 95 9.65 -7.08 1.54
N ALA A 96 10.36 -6.45 0.60
CA ALA A 96 9.95 -6.35 -0.80
C ALA A 96 10.17 -7.65 -1.59
N VAL A 97 9.17 -8.05 -2.37
CA VAL A 97 9.26 -9.16 -3.31
C VAL A 97 9.84 -8.65 -4.63
N LYS A 98 10.97 -9.21 -5.04
CA LYS A 98 11.66 -8.86 -6.30
C LYS A 98 11.57 -10.02 -7.27
N LYS A 99 10.79 -9.85 -8.35
CA LYS A 99 10.56 -10.89 -9.37
C LYS A 99 10.51 -10.26 -10.75
N ASP A 100 11.20 -10.86 -11.73
CA ASP A 100 11.20 -10.46 -13.14
C ASP A 100 11.53 -8.97 -13.39
N GLY A 101 12.46 -8.43 -12.60
CA GLY A 101 12.86 -7.02 -12.66
C GLY A 101 11.72 -6.06 -12.28
N SER A 102 10.80 -6.51 -11.42
CA SER A 102 9.72 -5.73 -10.82
C SER A 102 9.73 -5.89 -9.31
N VAL A 103 9.16 -4.92 -8.59
CA VAL A 103 9.16 -4.88 -7.11
C VAL A 103 7.74 -4.68 -6.62
N HIS A 104 7.32 -5.47 -5.65
CA HIS A 104 6.00 -5.35 -5.02
C HIS A 104 5.98 -5.86 -3.59
N TRP A 105 4.85 -5.66 -2.92
CA TRP A 105 4.62 -6.10 -1.55
C TRP A 105 3.40 -7.01 -1.46
N GLN A 106 3.45 -7.93 -0.51
CA GLN A 106 2.37 -8.87 -0.25
C GLN A 106 2.21 -9.16 1.24
N ARG A 107 0.99 -9.53 1.66
CA ARG A 107 0.73 -9.94 3.04
C ARG A 107 1.36 -11.32 3.32
N PRO A 108 1.80 -11.58 4.56
CA PRO A 108 2.29 -12.90 4.95
C PRO A 108 1.20 -13.97 4.83
N GLY A 109 1.58 -15.21 4.51
CA GLY A 109 0.65 -16.34 4.38
C GLY A 109 -0.06 -16.46 3.02
N LYS A 110 0.36 -15.68 2.02
CA LYS A 110 -0.19 -15.78 0.66
C LYS A 110 0.15 -17.12 0.00
N GLU A 111 -0.84 -17.73 -0.64
CA GLU A 111 -0.63 -18.92 -1.46
C GLU A 111 0.25 -18.61 -2.68
N PRO A 112 1.07 -19.57 -3.14
CA PRO A 112 1.93 -19.39 -4.30
C PRO A 112 1.12 -18.97 -5.54
N GLU A 113 1.70 -18.07 -6.34
CA GLU A 113 1.13 -17.73 -7.64
C GLU A 113 0.97 -18.99 -8.48
N VAL A 114 -0.25 -19.30 -8.90
CA VAL A 114 -0.52 -20.43 -9.80
C VAL A 114 -0.21 -19.98 -11.22
N ASP A 115 0.93 -20.40 -11.75
CA ASP A 115 1.34 -20.13 -13.12
C ASP A 115 0.65 -21.12 -14.09
N LEU A 116 -0.48 -20.71 -14.66
CA LEU A 116 -1.21 -21.50 -15.67
C LEU A 116 -1.07 -20.83 -17.04
N PRO A 117 -0.85 -21.60 -18.14
CA PRO A 117 -0.58 -21.07 -19.47
C PRO A 117 -1.70 -20.23 -20.10
N TYR A 118 -2.88 -20.14 -19.46
CA TYR A 118 -4.03 -19.34 -19.91
C TYR A 118 -4.61 -18.44 -18.81
N TYR A 119 -4.03 -18.43 -17.62
CA TYR A 119 -4.51 -17.60 -16.51
C TYR A 119 -3.45 -16.57 -16.16
N ARG A 120 -3.75 -15.31 -16.45
CA ARG A 120 -2.91 -14.20 -15.98
C ARG A 120 -3.26 -13.94 -14.53
N TYR A 121 -2.38 -14.37 -13.64
CA TYR A 121 -2.54 -14.11 -12.21
C TYR A 121 -2.61 -12.59 -11.95
N GLN A 122 -3.66 -12.17 -11.25
CA GLN A 122 -3.81 -10.81 -10.73
C GLN A 122 -3.69 -10.88 -9.21
N ALA A 123 -2.87 -9.99 -8.66
CA ALA A 123 -2.77 -9.84 -7.23
C ALA A 123 -4.11 -9.37 -6.64
N PRO A 124 -4.44 -9.77 -5.41
CA PRO A 124 -5.61 -9.23 -4.73
C PRO A 124 -5.46 -7.71 -4.50
N SER A 125 -6.59 -7.04 -4.25
CA SER A 125 -6.68 -5.59 -4.13
C SER A 125 -5.64 -4.99 -3.18
N ALA A 126 -5.49 -5.58 -2.00
CA ALA A 126 -4.67 -5.00 -0.94
C ALA A 126 -3.19 -4.95 -1.34
N GLU A 127 -2.72 -5.94 -2.09
CA GLU A 127 -1.35 -6.03 -2.61
C GLU A 127 -1.07 -4.95 -3.66
N VAL A 128 -2.04 -4.69 -4.54
CA VAL A 128 -1.97 -3.58 -5.51
C VAL A 128 -1.94 -2.25 -4.77
N GLU A 129 -2.85 -2.07 -3.83
CA GLU A 129 -3.02 -0.85 -3.03
C GLU A 129 -1.79 -0.52 -2.18
N MET A 130 -1.28 -1.48 -1.39
CA MET A 130 -0.08 -1.25 -0.57
C MET A 130 1.13 -0.91 -1.45
N THR A 131 1.26 -1.58 -2.60
CA THR A 131 2.36 -1.34 -3.53
C THR A 131 2.25 0.06 -4.16
N ALA A 132 1.03 0.52 -4.45
CA ALA A 132 0.76 1.89 -4.91
C ALA A 132 1.10 2.93 -3.84
N TYR A 133 0.77 2.70 -2.57
CA TYR A 133 1.17 3.61 -1.48
C TYR A 133 2.69 3.72 -1.33
N VAL A 134 3.43 2.62 -1.45
CA VAL A 134 4.90 2.67 -1.42
C VAL A 134 5.46 3.44 -2.61
N LEU A 135 4.89 3.26 -3.81
CA LEU A 135 5.25 4.06 -4.98
C LEU A 135 5.04 5.56 -4.71
N LEU A 136 3.87 5.95 -4.22
CA LEU A 136 3.55 7.34 -3.90
C LEU A 136 4.49 7.92 -2.83
N ALA A 137 4.85 7.13 -1.82
CA ALA A 137 5.80 7.54 -0.79
C ALA A 137 7.19 7.87 -1.34
N HIS A 138 7.70 7.10 -2.33
CA HIS A 138 8.95 7.42 -3.02
C HIS A 138 8.84 8.71 -3.85
N LEU A 139 7.74 8.85 -4.60
CA LEU A 139 7.52 9.99 -5.51
C LEU A 139 7.24 11.31 -4.79
N THR A 140 6.80 11.25 -3.53
CA THR A 140 6.44 12.44 -2.72
C THR A 140 7.64 12.97 -1.91
N SER A 141 8.86 12.54 -2.23
CA SER A 141 10.08 13.01 -1.57
C SER A 141 10.33 14.51 -1.80
N GLN A 142 10.66 15.24 -0.74
CA GLN A 142 10.96 16.66 -0.78
C GLN A 142 12.47 16.93 -0.70
N PRO A 143 13.01 17.96 -1.40
CA PRO A 143 12.31 18.88 -2.31
C PRO A 143 11.93 18.23 -3.67
N ALA A 144 12.58 17.13 -4.03
CA ALA A 144 12.22 16.28 -5.17
C ALA A 144 12.79 14.86 -4.95
N PRO A 145 12.21 13.82 -5.58
CA PRO A 145 12.79 12.48 -5.59
C PRO A 145 14.19 12.45 -6.21
N SER A 146 15.08 11.64 -5.63
CA SER A 146 16.41 11.40 -6.21
C SER A 146 16.33 10.50 -7.46
N GLN A 147 17.40 10.45 -8.26
CA GLN A 147 17.47 9.52 -9.39
C GLN A 147 17.36 8.06 -8.95
N ASP A 148 17.88 7.73 -7.76
CA ASP A 148 17.77 6.40 -7.17
C ASP A 148 16.32 6.09 -6.77
N ASP A 149 15.61 7.07 -6.19
CA ASP A 149 14.18 6.93 -5.88
C ASP A 149 13.34 6.73 -7.15
N LEU A 150 13.61 7.49 -8.21
CA LEU A 150 12.90 7.36 -9.49
C LEU A 150 13.19 6.00 -10.15
N SER A 151 14.45 5.56 -10.11
CA SER A 151 14.85 4.26 -10.64
C SER A 151 14.14 3.14 -9.89
N PHE A 152 14.07 3.21 -8.57
CA PHE A 152 13.35 2.22 -7.76
C PHE A 152 11.84 2.27 -7.98
N ALA A 153 11.25 3.47 -8.01
CA ALA A 153 9.84 3.70 -8.31
C ALA A 153 9.44 3.12 -9.67
N SER A 154 10.32 3.17 -10.68
CA SER A 154 10.06 2.57 -11.99
C SER A 154 9.87 1.04 -11.92
N LEU A 155 10.58 0.35 -11.02
CA LEU A 155 10.45 -1.09 -10.83
C LEU A 155 9.11 -1.45 -10.16
N ILE A 156 8.63 -0.58 -9.28
CA ILE A 156 7.32 -0.70 -8.62
C ILE A 156 6.21 -0.46 -9.65
N ALA A 157 6.32 0.63 -10.42
CA ALA A 157 5.36 0.97 -11.47
C ALA A 157 5.25 -0.14 -12.53
N LYS A 158 6.37 -0.76 -12.91
CA LYS A 158 6.38 -1.93 -13.81
C LYS A 158 5.50 -3.07 -13.27
N TRP A 159 5.56 -3.35 -11.97
CA TRP A 159 4.70 -4.36 -11.36
C TRP A 159 3.23 -3.94 -11.37
N ILE A 160 2.91 -2.70 -10.96
CA ILE A 160 1.52 -2.22 -10.94
C ILE A 160 0.89 -2.31 -12.34
N ILE A 161 1.59 -1.86 -13.39
CA ILE A 161 1.10 -1.93 -14.77
C ILE A 161 0.79 -3.39 -15.18
N SER A 162 1.55 -4.36 -14.67
CA SER A 162 1.33 -5.77 -15.01
C SER A 162 0.04 -6.35 -14.41
N GLN A 163 -0.53 -5.70 -13.39
CA GLN A 163 -1.78 -6.09 -12.71
C GLN A 163 -3.04 -5.59 -13.42
N GLN A 164 -2.92 -4.75 -14.45
CA GLN A 164 -4.07 -4.28 -15.21
C GLN A 164 -4.78 -5.43 -15.95
N ASN A 165 -6.12 -5.39 -15.92
CA ASN A 165 -6.96 -6.27 -16.72
C ASN A 165 -6.94 -5.84 -18.20
N PRO A 166 -7.43 -6.69 -19.13
CA PRO A 166 -7.42 -6.37 -20.56
C PRO A 166 -8.17 -5.09 -20.96
N SER A 167 -9.05 -4.56 -20.10
CA SER A 167 -9.77 -3.30 -20.29
C SER A 167 -9.08 -2.10 -19.61
N GLY A 168 -7.91 -2.30 -19.00
CA GLY A 168 -7.12 -1.26 -18.32
C GLY A 168 -7.50 -0.99 -16.86
N GLY A 169 -8.45 -1.72 -16.28
CA GLY A 169 -8.83 -1.60 -14.87
C GLY A 169 -8.03 -2.51 -13.94
N PHE A 170 -8.20 -2.34 -12.63
CA PHE A 170 -7.59 -3.19 -11.59
C PHE A 170 -8.64 -4.09 -10.94
N SER A 171 -8.19 -5.03 -10.09
CA SER A 171 -9.06 -5.98 -9.37
C SER A 171 -9.95 -5.31 -8.31
N SER A 172 -9.78 -4.01 -8.06
CA SER A 172 -10.53 -3.24 -7.07
C SER A 172 -10.67 -1.77 -7.46
N THR A 173 -11.55 -1.08 -6.74
CA THR A 173 -11.86 0.34 -6.88
C THR A 173 -10.95 1.27 -6.07
N GLN A 174 -10.34 0.76 -5.01
CA GLN A 174 -9.34 1.50 -4.21
C GLN A 174 -7.95 1.41 -4.85
#